data_AF-A0A3M1Q556-F1
#
_entry.id   AF-A0A3M1Q556-F1
#
_cell.length_a   1.000
_cell.length_b   1.000
_cell.length_c   1.000
_cell.angle_alpha   90.00
_cell.angle_beta   90.00
_cell.angle_gamma   90.00
#
_symmetry.space_group_name_H-M   'P 1'
#
loop_
_entity.id
_entity.type
_entity.pdbx_description
1 polymer ?
#
loop_
_entity_poly.entity_id
_entity_poly.type
_entity_poly.pdbx_seq_one_letter_code
_entity_poly.pdbx_strand_id
1 'polypeptide(L)' 'MPRAASLADEIKKAHGVEPELIEGKGGVFDVVVDGKLIFSKHETGRFPEPD' A
#
# COMPACT_ATOMS: atom_id res chain seq x y z
N MET A 1 -14.80 4.66 3.27
CA MET A 1 -13.97 3.43 3.33
C MET A 1 -12.50 3.86 3.42
N PRO A 2 -11.69 3.28 4.32
CA PRO A 2 -10.27 3.61 4.42
C PRO A 2 -9.53 3.21 3.14
N ARG A 3 -8.84 4.16 2.50
CA ARG A 3 -8.17 3.95 1.19
C ARG A 3 -7.14 2.82 1.18
N ALA A 4 -6.56 2.50 2.33
CA ALA A 4 -5.61 1.39 2.50
C ALA A 4 -6.25 0.01 2.28
N ALA A 5 -7.50 -0.19 2.72
CA ALA A 5 -8.19 -1.46 2.53
C ALA A 5 -8.53 -1.70 1.05
N SER A 6 -8.92 -0.64 0.32
CA SER A 6 -9.19 -0.74 -1.12
C SER A 6 -7.93 -1.11 -1.92
N LEU A 7 -6.78 -0.53 -1.58
CA LEU A 7 -5.51 -0.88 -2.24
C LEU A 7 -5.10 -2.33 -1.96
N ALA A 8 -5.30 -2.81 -0.74
CA ALA A 8 -5.03 -4.20 -0.38
C ALA A 8 -5.86 -5.19 -1.23
N ASP A 9 -7.15 -4.89 -1.41
CA ASP A 9 -8.05 -5.69 -2.26
C ASP A 9 -7.60 -5.69 -3.73
N GLU A 10 -7.13 -4.55 -4.25
CA GLU A 10 -6.62 -4.47 -5.62
C GLU A 10 -5.32 -5.23 -5.83
N ILE A 11 -4.36 -5.11 -4.91
CA ILE A 11 -3.12 -5.89 -4.96
C ILE A 11 -3.45 -7.39 -4.97
N LYS A 12 -4.43 -7.81 -4.17
CA LYS A 12 -4.90 -9.20 -4.15
C LYS A 12 -5.55 -9.62 -5.47
N LYS A 13 -6.35 -8.76 -6.10
CA LYS A 13 -6.97 -9.05 -7.41
C LYS A 13 -5.96 -9.05 -8.55
N ALA A 14 -5.03 -8.10 -8.58
CA ALA A 14 -4.08 -7.91 -9.67
C ALA A 14 -2.94 -8.94 -9.63
N HIS A 15 -2.46 -9.29 -8.43
CA HIS A 15 -1.27 -10.12 -8.26
C HIS A 15 -1.55 -11.45 -7.54
N GLY A 16 -2.76 -11.68 -7.02
CA GLY A 16 -3.10 -12.93 -6.32
C GLY A 16 -2.39 -13.10 -4.96
N VAL A 17 -1.69 -12.07 -4.48
CA VAL A 17 -0.99 -12.07 -3.19
C VAL A 17 -1.86 -11.44 -2.10
N GLU A 18 -1.74 -11.91 -0.87
CA GLU A 18 -2.46 -11.34 0.27
C GLU A 18 -1.58 -10.30 0.98
N PRO A 19 -1.79 -8.99 0.77
CA PRO A 19 -0.97 -7.96 1.40
C PRO A 19 -1.31 -7.84 2.89
N GLU A 20 -0.28 -7.68 3.72
CA GLU A 20 -0.43 -7.43 5.15
C GLU A 20 -0.55 -5.93 5.41
N LEU A 21 -1.63 -5.53 6.09
CA LEU A 21 -1.86 -4.15 6.52
C LEU A 21 -1.20 -3.91 7.88
N ILE A 22 -0.02 -3.32 7.87
CA ILE A 22 0.70 -2.95 9.09
C ILE A 22 0.24 -1.54 9.49
N GLU A 23 -0.47 -1.43 10.62
CA GLU A 23 -0.92 -0.15 11.15
C GLU A 23 0.28 0.69 11.65
N GLY A 24 0.71 1.65 10.82
CA GLY A 24 1.71 2.63 11.17
C GLY A 24 1.15 3.83 11.97
N LYS A 25 2.02 4.55 12.67
CA LYS A 25 1.70 5.85 13.28
C LYS A 25 2.16 6.99 12.37
N GLY A 26 1.39 8.08 12.31
CA GLY A 26 1.82 9.32 11.63
C GLY A 26 1.37 9.50 10.17
N GLY A 27 0.46 8.67 9.65
CA GLY A 27 -0.12 8.87 8.31
C GLY A 27 0.79 8.49 7.13
N VAL A 28 1.90 7.81 7.43
CA VAL A 28 2.81 7.19 6.47
C VAL A 28 2.15 5.97 5.85
N PHE A 29 2.46 5.70 4.58
CA PHE A 29 1.98 4.53 3.86
C PHE A 29 3.11 4.01 2.97
N ASP A 30 3.70 2.89 3.36
CA ASP A 30 4.83 2.28 2.68
C ASP A 30 4.41 0.91 2.13
N VAL A 31 4.78 0.61 0.88
CA VAL A 31 4.54 -0.67 0.23
C VAL A 31 5.89 -1.32 -0.01
N VAL A 32 6.07 -2.50 0.58
CA VAL A 32 7.31 -3.28 0.52
C VAL A 32 7.00 -4.62 -0.11
N VAL A 33 7.80 -5.02 -1.10
CA VAL A 33 7.71 -6.34 -1.75
C VAL A 33 9.08 -6.99 -1.63
N ASP A 34 9.14 -8.22 -1.11
CA ASP A 34 10.38 -8.97 -0.87
C ASP A 34 11.45 -8.19 -0.08
N GLY A 35 11.01 -7.40 0.90
CA GLY A 35 11.90 -6.55 1.71
C GLY A 35 12.39 -5.27 1.02
N LYS A 36 11.93 -5.00 -0.21
CA LYS A 36 12.25 -3.80 -0.97
C LYS A 36 11.09 -2.81 -0.95
N LEU A 37 11.33 -1.60 -0.45
CA LEU A 37 10.37 -0.49 -0.52
C LEU A 37 10.16 -0.12 -2.00
N ILE A 38 8.94 -0.37 -2.50
CA ILE A 38 8.56 -0.04 -3.89
C ILE A 38 7.72 1.23 -3.96
N PHE A 39 7.12 1.65 -2.85
CA PHE A 39 6.34 2.87 -2.78
C PHE A 39 6.34 3.44 -1.35
N SER A 40 6.50 4.75 -1.22
CA SER A 40 6.23 5.47 0.01
C SER A 40 5.38 6.70 -0.27
N LYS A 41 4.25 6.82 0.41
CA LYS A 41 3.40 8.01 0.40
C LYS A 41 4.13 9.21 1.01
N HIS A 42 5.04 8.97 1.94
CA HIS A 42 5.80 10.05 2.56
C HIS A 42 6.78 10.66 1.55
N GLU A 43 7.45 9.83 0.76
CA GLU A 43 8.35 10.31 -0.31
C GLU A 43 7.59 10.90 -1.51
N THR A 44 6.48 10.28 -1.91
CA THR A 44 5.73 10.71 -3.10
C THR A 44 4.72 11.83 -2.82
N GLY A 45 4.41 12.09 -1.54
CA GLY A 45 3.42 13.09 -1.11
C GLY A 45 1.98 12.78 -1.51
N ARG A 46 1.70 11.61 -2.10
CA ARG A 46 0.38 11.23 -2.62
C ARG A 46 0.06 9.76 -2.31
N PHE A 47 -1.23 9.44 -2.30
CA PHE A 47 -1.67 8.05 -2.20
C PHE A 47 -1.47 7.37 -3.58
N PRO A 48 -1.12 6.08 -3.65
CA PRO A 48 -1.04 5.39 -4.93
C PRO A 48 -2.44 5.37 -5.56
N GLU A 49 -2.52 5.77 -6.82
CA GLU A 49 -3.75 5.65 -7.61
C GLU A 49 -3.70 4.30 -8.35
N PRO A 50 -4.75 3.48 -8.25
CA PRO A 50 -4.92 2.37 -9.18
C PRO A 50 -5.23 2.90 -10.58
N ASP A 51 -4.67 2.27 -11.60
CA ASP A 51 -5.03 2.48 -13.02
C ASP A 51 -6.08 1.43 -13.44
#